data_AF-A0A7J9ZW75-F1
#
_entry.id   AF-A0A7J9ZW75-F1
#
_cell.length_a   1.000
_cell.length_b   1.000
_cell.length_c   1.000
_cell.angle_alpha   90.00
_cell.angle_beta   90.00
_cell.angle_gamma   90.00
#
_symmetry.space_group_name_H-M   'P 1'
#
loop_
_entity.id
_entity.type
_entity.pdbx_description
1 polymer ?
#
loop_
_entity_poly.entity_id
_entity_poly.type
_entity_poly.pdbx_seq_one_letter_code
_entity_poly.pdbx_strand_id
1 'polypeptide(L)' 'MEQWIEMACAELGLETSEVDRDLILDLARDVAHGVARPAAPLTAYLLGLAVGRGAPARDAAARVTTLAEEFKRTSS' A
#
# COMPACT_ATOMS: atom_id res chain seq x y z
N MET A 1 2.13 15.20 -8.31
CA MET A 1 2.24 13.99 -7.48
C MET A 1 3.71 13.70 -7.16
N GLU A 2 4.57 13.61 -8.18
CA GLU A 2 6.02 13.35 -8.00
C GLU A 2 6.71 14.39 -7.10
N GLN A 3 6.55 15.68 -7.38
CA GLN A 3 7.07 16.75 -6.52
C GLN A 3 6.62 16.64 -5.05
N TRP A 4 5.39 16.19 -4.81
CA TRP A 4 4.91 15.98 -3.44
C TRP A 4 5.60 14.80 -2.76
N ILE A 5 5.80 13.70 -3.48
CA ILE A 5 6.52 12.52 -2.97
C ILE A 5 7.97 12.90 -2.65
N GLU A 6 8.63 13.66 -3.53
CA GLU A 6 9.99 14.17 -3.30
C GLU A 6 10.07 15.03 -2.03
N MET A 7 9.18 16.01 -1.87
CA MET A 7 9.15 16.85 -0.67
C MET A 7 8.86 16.06 0.60
N ALA A 8 7.91 15.12 0.55
CA ALA A 8 7.58 14.28 1.70
C ALA A 8 8.73 13.32 2.06
N CYS A 9 9.42 12.76 1.08
CA CYS A 9 10.61 11.93 1.32
C CYS A 9 11.73 12.75 1.95
N ALA A 10 11.99 13.96 1.44
CA ALA A 10 13.00 14.85 2.00
C ALA A 10 12.70 15.23 3.46
N GLU A 11 11.44 15.54 3.80
CA GLU A 11 11.02 15.84 5.18
C GLU A 11 11.17 14.64 6.11
N LEU A 12 10.93 13.42 5.61
CA LEU A 12 10.98 12.19 6.39
C LEU A 12 12.36 11.51 6.39
N GLY A 13 13.34 12.05 5.67
CA GLY A 13 14.66 11.45 5.51
C GLY A 13 14.65 10.12 4.75
N LEU A 14 13.76 9.97 3.78
CA LEU A 14 13.62 8.79 2.92
C LEU A 14 14.23 9.04 1.55
N GLU A 15 14.74 7.99 0.90
CA GLU A 15 15.14 8.06 -0.49
C GLU A 15 13.93 7.81 -1.40
N THR A 16 13.75 8.64 -2.43
CA THR A 16 12.62 8.47 -3.38
C THR A 16 12.67 7.14 -4.10
N SER A 17 13.87 6.56 -4.26
CA SER A 17 14.09 5.22 -4.84
C SER A 17 13.56 4.07 -3.98
N GLU A 18 13.30 4.30 -2.69
CA GLU A 18 12.73 3.31 -1.77
C GLU A 18 11.20 3.24 -1.86
N VAL A 19 10.58 4.22 -2.52
CA VAL A 19 9.11 4.33 -2.62
C VAL A 19 8.62 3.76 -3.94
N ASP A 20 8.10 2.54 -3.89
CA ASP A 20 7.35 1.95 -5.01
C ASP A 20 5.93 2.53 -5.07
N ARG A 21 5.81 3.72 -5.67
CA ARG A 21 4.56 4.48 -5.77
C ARG A 21 3.44 3.66 -6.40
N ASP A 22 3.72 3.02 -7.53
CA ASP A 22 2.70 2.36 -8.33
C ASP A 22 2.16 1.13 -7.57
N LEU A 23 3.05 0.37 -6.92
CA LEU A 23 2.65 -0.73 -6.03
C LEU A 23 1.70 -0.27 -4.91
N ILE A 24 2.01 0.84 -4.25
CA ILE A 24 1.19 1.37 -3.14
C ILE A 24 -0.18 1.83 -3.66
N LEU A 25 -0.21 2.54 -4.79
CA LEU A 25 -1.46 3.06 -5.36
C LEU A 25 -2.34 1.96 -5.93
N ASP A 26 -1.75 0.92 -6.52
CA ASP A 26 -2.50 -0.24 -7.01
C ASP A 26 -3.07 -1.07 -5.86
N LEU A 27 -2.30 -1.32 -4.80
CA LEU A 27 -2.82 -1.98 -3.60
C LEU A 27 -3.97 -1.18 -2.97
N ALA A 28 -3.82 0.14 -2.85
CA ALA A 28 -4.86 1.01 -2.30
C ALA A 28 -6.13 0.98 -3.17
N ARG A 29 -5.99 0.95 -4.51
CA ARG A 29 -7.09 0.81 -5.46
C ARG A 29 -7.82 -0.51 -5.27
N ASP A 30 -7.10 -1.63 -5.22
CA ASP A 30 -7.69 -2.97 -5.10
C ASP A 30 -8.47 -3.11 -3.79
N VAL A 31 -7.90 -2.63 -2.69
CA VAL A 31 -8.57 -2.64 -1.38
C VAL A 31 -9.78 -1.71 -1.35
N ALA A 32 -9.71 -0.53 -1.96
CA ALA A 32 -10.85 0.38 -2.03
C ALA A 32 -12.04 -0.24 -2.78
N HIS A 33 -11.77 -1.04 -3.82
CA HIS A 33 -12.79 -1.72 -4.62
C HIS A 33 -13.24 -3.06 -4.03
N GLY A 34 -12.36 -3.79 -3.35
CA GLY A 34 -12.63 -5.13 -2.83
C GLY A 34 -13.15 -5.14 -1.39
N VAL A 35 -12.77 -4.16 -0.58
CA VAL A 35 -13.10 -4.10 0.85
C VAL A 35 -14.00 -2.90 1.15
N ALA A 36 -13.43 -1.69 1.17
CA ALA A 36 -14.14 -0.43 1.34
C ALA A 36 -13.19 0.75 1.09
N ARG A 37 -13.72 1.90 0.66
CA ARG A 37 -12.89 3.11 0.43
C ARG A 37 -12.02 3.52 1.65
N PRO A 38 -12.51 3.48 2.91
CA PRO A 38 -11.68 3.81 4.07
C PRO A 38 -10.55 2.80 4.35
N ALA A 39 -10.61 1.58 3.81
CA ALA A 39 -9.60 0.55 4.05
C ALA A 39 -8.30 0.81 3.27
N ALA A 40 -8.34 1.62 2.21
CA ALA A 40 -7.17 1.96 1.40
C ALA A 40 -6.03 2.65 2.19
N PRO A 41 -6.24 3.80 2.86
CA PRO A 41 -5.18 4.44 3.64
C PRO A 41 -4.70 3.59 4.82
N LEU A 42 -5.60 2.83 5.46
CA LEU A 42 -5.24 1.90 6.53
C LEU A 42 -4.32 0.79 6.02
N THR A 43 -4.58 0.27 4.82
CA THR A 43 -3.75 -0.75 4.20
C THR A 43 -2.38 -0.22 3.80
N ALA A 44 -2.30 0.98 3.24
CA ALA A 44 -1.01 1.60 2.93
C ALA A 44 -0.14 1.76 4.19
N TYR A 45 -0.74 2.17 5.31
CA TYR A 45 -0.06 2.24 6.60
C TYR A 45 0.41 0.87 7.11
N LEU A 46 -0.44 -0.16 7.04
CA LEU A 46 -0.09 -1.53 7.44
C LEU A 46 1.02 -2.13 6.57
N LEU A 47 1.00 -1.86 5.25
CA LEU A 47 2.08 -2.24 4.34
C LEU A 47 3.40 -1.60 4.79
N GLY A 48 3.39 -0.29 5.08
CA GLY A 48 4.56 0.42 5.60
C GLY A 48 5.09 -0.20 6.91
N LEU A 49 4.21 -0.56 7.85
CA LEU A 49 4.61 -1.25 9.08
C LEU A 49 5.22 -2.63 8.83
N ALA A 50 4.69 -3.40 7.87
CA ALA A 50 5.25 -4.71 7.53
C ALA A 50 6.63 -4.58 6.89
N VAL A 51 6.79 -3.65 5.95
CA VAL A 51 8.07 -3.35 5.30
C VAL A 51 9.11 -2.87 6.31
N GLY A 52 8.73 -1.96 7.21
CA GLY A 52 9.61 -1.51 8.30
C GLY A 52 10.02 -2.60 9.29
N ARG A 53 9.33 -3.76 9.28
CA ARG A 53 9.68 -4.97 10.04
C ARG A 53 10.46 -6.00 9.22
N GLY A 54 10.87 -5.65 8.01
CA GLY A 54 11.69 -6.49 7.13
C GLY A 54 10.92 -7.34 6.14
N ALA A 55 9.60 -7.13 5.97
CA ALA A 55 8.86 -7.81 4.92
C ALA A 55 9.19 -7.22 3.53
N PRO A 56 9.40 -8.04 2.49
CA PRO A 56 9.52 -7.53 1.12
C PRO A 56 8.20 -6.85 0.69
N ALA A 57 8.28 -5.61 0.20
CA ALA A 57 7.09 -4.80 -0.11
C ALA A 57 6.15 -5.49 -1.11
N ARG A 58 6.70 -6.07 -2.18
CA ARG A 58 5.92 -6.76 -3.22
C ARG A 58 5.22 -8.00 -2.67
N ASP A 59 5.89 -8.79 -1.82
CA ASP A 59 5.29 -9.99 -1.22
C ASP A 59 4.19 -9.62 -0.23
N ALA A 60 4.42 -8.59 0.60
CA ALA A 60 3.42 -8.10 1.54
C ALA A 60 2.20 -7.53 0.82
N ALA A 61 2.40 -6.73 -0.24
CA ALA A 61 1.32 -6.20 -1.05
C ALA A 61 0.51 -7.31 -1.73
N ALA A 62 1.17 -8.29 -2.36
CA ALA A 62 0.51 -9.41 -3.02
C ALA A 62 -0.40 -10.19 -2.06
N ARG A 63 0.08 -10.48 -0.84
CA ARG A 63 -0.72 -11.15 0.19
C ARG A 63 -1.97 -10.36 0.59
N VAL A 64 -1.86 -9.04 0.70
CA VAL A 64 -3.00 -8.19 1.05
C VAL A 64 -3.98 -8.05 -0.12
N THR A 65 -3.49 -7.98 -1.36
CA THR A 65 -4.33 -8.03 -2.56
C THR A 65 -5.15 -9.31 -2.60
N THR A 66 -4.53 -10.49 -2.42
CA THR A 66 -5.24 -11.77 -2.35
C THR A 66 -6.30 -11.78 -1.24
N LEU A 67 -5.97 -11.26 -0.05
CA LEU A 67 -6.93 -11.15 1.04
C LEU A 67 -8.13 -10.26 0.69
N ALA A 68 -7.90 -9.14 0.01
CA ALA A 68 -8.96 -8.24 -0.43
C ALA A 68 -9.89 -8.87 -1.47
N GLU A 69 -9.33 -9.66 -2.40
CA GLU A 69 -10.10 -10.42 -3.39
C GLU A 69 -10.97 -11.50 -2.73
N GLU A 70 -10.42 -12.24 -1.76
CA GLU A 70 -11.15 -13.25 -0.99
C GLU A 70 -12.28 -12.61 -0.18
N PHE A 71 -12.01 -11.50 0.50
CA PHE A 71 -13.01 -10.74 1.25
C PHE A 71 -14.18 -10.34 0.35
N LYS A 72 -13.90 -9.78 -0.83
CA LYS A 72 -14.89 -9.38 -1.83
C LYS A 72 -15.79 -10.55 -2.24
N ARG A 73 -15.21 -11.73 -2.47
CA ARG A 73 -15.94 -12.93 -2.87
C ARG A 73 -16.87 -13.45 -1.77
N THR A 74 -16.45 -13.36 -0.51
CA THR A 74 -17.25 -13.83 0.65
C THR A 74 -18.33 -12.84 1.10
N SER A 75 -18.20 -11.58 0.70
CA SER A 75 -19.11 -10.49 1.07
C SER A 75 -20.15 -10.17 -0.02
N SER A 76 -20.15 -10.90 -1.13
CA SER A 76 -21.22 -10.92 -2.16
C SER A 76 -22.15 -12.10 -1.95
#